data_AF-A0AA87YGA3-F1
#
_entry.id   AF-A0AA87YGA3-F1
#
_cell.length_a   1.000
_cell.length_b   1.000
_cell.length_c   1.000
_cell.angle_alpha   90.00
_cell.angle_beta   90.00
_cell.angle_gamma   90.00
#
_symmetry.space_group_name_H-M   'P 1'
#
loop_
_entity.id
_entity.type
_entity.pdbx_description
1 polymer ?
#
loop_
_entity_poly.entity_id
_entity_poly.type
_entity_poly.pdbx_seq_one_letter_code
_entity_poly.pdbx_strand_id
1 'polypeptide(L)'
;MPATAPPEAPSDDLSGAHWVQRFPGSRSPQDLAEPFRAAVEAFLAAMAAANIRVRITATLRPRERAYLMHWSWKIARGKIDPADVPSMPGVPIRWAHATPRESVRAAQDMVGAFGMSGLRTAPALASLHIDGRAIDMTISWRGTVRIRDAAGKEIVLDRLPRSGMNPQLIAVGATYGVIKFVGGSSDKPHWSATGRKTLGRNA
;
A
#
# COMPACT_ATOMS: atom_id res chain seq x y z
N MET A 1 30.87 -14.89 -19.18
CA MET A 1 30.24 -15.41 -17.94
C MET A 1 30.40 -14.35 -16.87
N PRO A 2 29.36 -13.68 -16.36
CA PRO A 2 29.54 -12.84 -15.19
C PRO A 2 29.72 -13.75 -13.97
N ALA A 3 30.77 -13.50 -13.20
CA ALA A 3 31.04 -14.19 -11.96
C ALA A 3 29.91 -13.93 -10.96
N THR A 4 29.37 -14.99 -10.38
CA THR A 4 28.48 -14.94 -9.22
C THR A 4 29.19 -14.23 -8.08
N ALA A 5 28.58 -13.16 -7.56
CA ALA A 5 29.04 -12.50 -6.35
C ALA A 5 29.09 -13.51 -5.18
N PRO A 6 30.09 -13.43 -4.29
CA PRO A 6 30.15 -14.28 -3.11
C PRO A 6 28.89 -14.06 -2.23
N PRO A 7 28.43 -15.08 -1.49
CA PRO A 7 27.32 -14.92 -0.56
C PRO A 7 27.66 -13.84 0.47
N GLU A 8 26.76 -12.88 0.64
CA GLU A 8 26.85 -11.82 1.64
C GLU A 8 26.98 -12.45 3.03
N ALA A 9 27.94 -12.00 3.84
CA ALA A 9 28.14 -12.51 5.20
C ALA A 9 26.85 -12.35 6.03
N PRO A 10 26.55 -13.27 6.97
CA PRO A 10 25.38 -13.14 7.82
C PRO A 10 25.43 -11.82 8.57
N SER A 11 24.39 -11.01 8.41
CA SER A 11 24.28 -9.73 9.07
C SER A 11 23.94 -9.90 10.54
N ASP A 12 24.67 -9.17 11.39
CA ASP A 12 24.41 -9.14 12.83
C ASP A 12 23.19 -8.29 13.21
N ASP A 13 22.60 -7.58 12.24
CA ASP A 13 21.53 -6.62 12.48
C ASP A 13 20.18 -7.30 12.74
N LEU A 14 19.88 -7.43 14.03
CA LEU A 14 18.68 -8.05 14.53
C LEU A 14 17.42 -7.29 14.11
N SER A 15 16.34 -8.04 13.93
CA SER A 15 15.01 -7.47 13.70
C SER A 15 14.58 -6.58 14.87
N GLY A 16 13.81 -5.53 14.57
CA GLY A 16 13.39 -4.53 15.55
C GLY A 16 12.80 -3.29 14.89
N ALA A 17 12.21 -2.40 15.69
CA ALA A 17 11.50 -1.22 15.20
C ALA A 17 12.36 -0.28 14.35
N HIS A 18 13.69 -0.27 14.52
CA HIS A 18 14.63 0.55 13.74
C HIS A 18 14.62 0.20 12.24
N TRP A 19 14.27 -1.04 11.88
CA TRP A 19 14.15 -1.46 10.47
C TRP A 19 13.00 -0.77 9.73
N VAL A 20 11.96 -0.29 10.44
CA VAL A 20 10.75 0.29 9.84
C VAL A 20 11.02 1.54 9.00
N GLN A 21 12.04 2.31 9.37
CA GLN A 21 12.39 3.58 8.71
C GLN A 21 13.41 3.40 7.57
N ARG A 22 14.04 2.23 7.43
CA ARG A 22 15.04 1.99 6.38
C ARG A 22 14.45 1.89 4.98
N PHE A 23 13.21 1.43 4.90
CA PHE A 23 12.46 1.32 3.64
C PHE A 23 11.13 2.07 3.79
N PRO A 24 11.15 3.41 3.66
CA PRO A 24 9.94 4.22 3.78
C PRO A 24 8.96 3.89 2.64
N GLY A 25 7.67 3.96 2.94
CA GLY A 25 6.65 3.95 1.89
C GLY A 25 6.50 5.34 1.29
N SER A 26 5.91 5.43 0.10
CA SER A 26 5.60 6.71 -0.54
C SER A 26 4.17 7.17 -0.27
N ARG A 27 3.97 8.50 -0.37
CA ARG A 27 2.67 9.18 -0.46
C ARG A 27 2.57 10.06 -1.72
N SER A 28 3.56 9.97 -2.60
CA SER A 28 3.70 10.80 -3.79
C SER A 28 3.06 10.10 -4.99
N PRO A 29 2.16 10.76 -5.74
CA PRO A 29 1.69 10.25 -7.03
C PRO A 29 2.81 10.00 -8.04
N GLN A 30 3.92 10.75 -7.94
CA GLN A 30 5.03 10.66 -8.89
C GLN A 30 5.72 9.28 -8.86
N ASP A 31 5.63 8.58 -7.73
CA ASP A 31 6.19 7.23 -7.54
C ASP A 31 5.27 6.11 -8.05
N LEU A 32 4.09 6.45 -8.59
CA LEU A 32 3.23 5.49 -9.27
C LEU A 32 3.82 5.12 -10.64
N ALA A 33 3.54 3.90 -11.07
CA ALA A 33 3.95 3.39 -12.38
C ALA A 33 3.02 3.91 -13.48
N GLU A 34 3.57 4.13 -14.68
CA GLU A 34 2.74 4.37 -15.86
C GLU A 34 2.02 3.09 -16.31
N PRO A 35 0.82 3.20 -16.94
CA PRO A 35 0.06 4.43 -17.23
C PRO A 35 -0.79 4.92 -16.03
N PHE A 36 -0.73 4.25 -14.89
CA PHE A 36 -1.61 4.53 -13.75
C PHE A 36 -1.31 5.88 -13.09
N ARG A 37 -0.04 6.31 -13.08
CA ARG A 37 0.36 7.65 -12.61
C ARG A 37 -0.39 8.75 -13.34
N ALA A 38 -0.32 8.79 -14.67
CA ALA A 38 -0.99 9.82 -15.46
C ALA A 38 -2.52 9.84 -15.21
N ALA A 39 -3.14 8.66 -15.10
CA ALA A 39 -4.55 8.51 -14.74
C ALA A 39 -4.89 9.12 -13.37
N VAL A 40 -4.06 8.85 -12.35
CA VAL A 40 -4.24 9.40 -11.00
C VAL A 40 -4.05 10.91 -10.98
N GLU A 41 -3.03 11.44 -11.66
CA GLU A 41 -2.76 12.87 -11.72
C GLU A 41 -3.93 13.63 -12.38
N ALA A 42 -4.49 13.11 -13.48
CA ALA A 42 -5.67 13.68 -14.12
C ALA A 42 -6.91 13.67 -13.21
N PHE A 43 -7.13 12.57 -12.49
CA PHE A 43 -8.26 12.45 -11.56
C PHE A 43 -8.11 13.39 -10.35
N LEU A 44 -6.90 13.50 -9.79
CA LEU A 44 -6.59 14.46 -8.71
C LEU A 44 -6.81 15.90 -9.16
N ALA A 45 -6.41 16.25 -10.38
CA ALA A 45 -6.63 17.57 -10.94
C ALA A 45 -8.13 17.89 -11.10
N ALA A 46 -8.93 16.94 -11.59
CA ALA A 46 -10.38 17.08 -11.70
C ALA A 46 -11.05 17.28 -10.33
N MET A 47 -10.63 16.51 -9.32
CA MET A 47 -11.11 16.69 -7.94
C MET A 47 -10.71 18.05 -7.35
N ALA A 48 -9.48 18.50 -7.57
CA ALA A 48 -9.02 19.81 -7.12
C ALA A 48 -9.85 20.95 -7.74
N ALA A 49 -10.09 20.91 -9.05
CA ALA A 49 -10.94 21.87 -9.76
C ALA A 49 -12.39 21.90 -9.23
N ALA A 50 -12.88 20.77 -8.72
CA ALA A 50 -14.19 20.64 -8.10
C ALA A 50 -14.23 21.03 -6.60
N ASN A 51 -13.14 21.57 -6.04
CA ASN A 51 -12.98 21.85 -4.61
C ASN A 51 -13.13 20.61 -3.70
N ILE A 52 -12.84 19.43 -4.22
CA ILE A 52 -12.80 18.18 -3.48
C ILE A 52 -11.43 18.03 -2.82
N ARG A 53 -11.40 17.80 -1.51
CA ARG A 53 -10.15 17.63 -0.76
C ARG A 53 -9.72 16.18 -0.79
N VAL A 54 -8.45 15.96 -1.13
CA VAL A 54 -7.81 14.65 -1.14
C VAL A 54 -6.59 14.67 -0.23
N ARG A 55 -6.48 13.66 0.63
CA ARG A 55 -5.28 13.37 1.42
C ARG A 55 -4.78 11.99 1.04
N ILE A 56 -3.59 11.94 0.45
CA ILE A 56 -2.93 10.68 0.07
C ILE A 56 -2.20 10.13 1.28
N THR A 57 -2.45 8.86 1.59
CA THR A 57 -1.84 8.18 2.74
C THR A 57 -0.83 7.11 2.34
N ALA A 58 -0.93 6.56 1.12
CA ALA A 58 0.04 5.63 0.55
C ALA A 58 -0.03 5.59 -0.99
N THR A 59 1.13 5.48 -1.65
CA THR A 59 1.28 5.14 -3.08
C THR A 59 2.20 3.92 -3.21
N LEU A 60 3.44 4.09 -3.66
CA LEU A 60 4.40 3.00 -3.81
C LEU A 60 4.82 2.43 -2.45
N ARG A 61 4.77 1.10 -2.33
CA ARG A 61 5.36 0.36 -1.22
C ARG A 61 6.57 -0.42 -1.74
N PRO A 62 7.80 -0.09 -1.34
CA PRO A 62 8.98 -0.88 -1.70
C PRO A 62 8.82 -2.36 -1.32
N ARG A 63 9.42 -3.26 -2.11
CA ARG A 63 9.32 -4.71 -1.87
C ARG A 63 9.91 -5.08 -0.51
N GLU A 64 10.98 -4.40 -0.12
CA GLU A 64 11.70 -4.54 1.15
C GLU A 64 10.78 -4.19 2.31
N ARG A 65 10.03 -3.09 2.18
CA ARG A 65 9.03 -2.69 3.15
C ARG A 65 7.93 -3.74 3.27
N ALA A 66 7.41 -4.24 2.15
CA ALA A 66 6.37 -5.27 2.15
C ALA A 66 6.85 -6.58 2.79
N TYR A 67 8.10 -6.97 2.53
CA TYR A 67 8.76 -8.11 3.13
C TYR A 67 8.84 -7.97 4.67
N LEU A 68 9.38 -6.85 5.16
CA LEU A 68 9.49 -6.59 6.59
C LEU A 68 8.12 -6.57 7.27
N MET A 69 7.12 -5.99 6.61
CA MET A 69 5.74 -5.96 7.10
C MET A 69 5.12 -7.37 7.15
N HIS A 70 5.31 -8.19 6.13
CA HIS A 70 4.74 -9.54 6.04
C HIS A 70 5.32 -10.47 7.12
N TRP A 71 6.64 -10.51 7.22
CA TRP A 71 7.32 -11.48 8.08
C TRP A 71 7.29 -11.08 9.55
N SER A 72 7.42 -9.78 9.88
CA SER A 72 7.19 -9.32 11.26
C SER A 72 5.77 -9.66 11.73
N TRP A 73 4.76 -9.49 10.88
CA TRP A 73 3.38 -9.86 11.21
C TRP A 73 3.21 -11.36 11.48
N LYS A 74 3.86 -12.22 10.68
CA LYS A 74 3.79 -13.68 10.84
C LYS A 74 4.53 -14.16 12.09
N ILE A 75 5.75 -13.67 12.33
CA ILE A 75 6.55 -14.00 13.52
C ILE A 75 5.81 -13.54 14.79
N ALA A 76 5.32 -12.29 14.82
CA ALA A 76 4.61 -11.73 15.97
C ALA A 76 3.35 -12.52 16.38
N ARG A 77 2.82 -13.35 15.47
CA ARG A 77 1.64 -14.20 15.66
C ARG A 77 1.98 -15.69 15.72
N GLY A 78 3.26 -16.05 15.82
CA GLY A 78 3.72 -17.44 15.90
C GLY A 78 3.37 -18.28 14.68
N LYS A 79 3.22 -17.65 13.50
CA LYS A 79 2.83 -18.34 12.26
C LYS A 79 4.00 -18.83 11.41
N ILE A 80 5.21 -18.50 11.79
CA ILE A 80 6.45 -18.99 11.19
C ILE A 80 7.55 -18.89 12.25
N ASP A 81 8.49 -19.83 12.21
CA ASP A 81 9.72 -19.73 12.97
C ASP A 81 10.58 -18.57 12.40
N PRO A 82 11.16 -17.69 13.23
CA PRO A 82 12.10 -16.67 12.78
C PRO A 82 13.24 -17.20 11.90
N ALA A 83 13.71 -18.44 12.12
CA ALA A 83 14.78 -19.06 11.33
C ALA A 83 14.31 -19.49 9.92
N ASP A 84 13.01 -19.71 9.74
CA ASP A 84 12.42 -20.16 8.47
C ASP A 84 12.01 -19.00 7.55
N VAL A 85 12.20 -17.76 7.98
CA VAL A 85 11.89 -16.60 7.13
C VAL A 85 12.85 -16.57 5.94
N PRO A 86 12.34 -16.60 4.69
CA PRO A 86 13.20 -16.52 3.50
C PRO A 86 14.03 -15.25 3.50
N SER A 87 15.31 -15.33 3.10
CA SER A 87 16.14 -14.15 2.93
C SER A 87 15.63 -13.23 1.80
N MET A 88 15.95 -11.94 1.88
CA MET A 88 15.64 -10.97 0.83
C MET A 88 16.88 -10.17 0.46
N PRO A 89 17.31 -10.16 -0.81
CA PRO A 89 18.40 -9.31 -1.27
C PRO A 89 18.16 -7.84 -0.92
N GLY A 90 19.19 -7.16 -0.40
CA GLY A 90 19.10 -5.76 0.04
C GLY A 90 18.44 -5.55 1.41
N VAL A 91 18.01 -6.63 2.09
CA VAL A 91 17.46 -6.59 3.45
C VAL A 91 18.23 -7.57 4.34
N PRO A 92 19.44 -7.19 4.81
CA PRO A 92 20.29 -8.05 5.63
C PRO A 92 19.80 -8.08 7.09
N ILE A 93 18.55 -8.49 7.31
CA ILE A 93 17.92 -8.58 8.62
C ILE A 93 18.08 -9.96 9.22
N ARG A 94 18.38 -10.03 10.51
CA ARG A 94 18.37 -11.27 11.28
C ARG A 94 17.10 -11.37 12.12
N TRP A 95 16.21 -12.30 11.74
CA TRP A 95 14.94 -12.49 12.43
C TRP A 95 15.06 -13.27 13.75
N ALA A 96 15.95 -14.27 13.80
CA ALA A 96 16.19 -15.07 15.00
C ALA A 96 17.10 -14.34 16.00
N HIS A 97 16.57 -14.07 17.19
CA HIS A 97 17.29 -13.57 18.36
C HIS A 97 17.80 -14.73 19.22
N ALA A 98 18.48 -14.42 20.34
CA ALA A 98 19.01 -15.43 21.25
C ALA A 98 17.93 -16.38 21.80
N THR A 99 16.70 -15.89 21.95
CA THR A 99 15.53 -16.71 22.32
C THR A 99 14.35 -16.52 21.37
N PRO A 100 13.46 -17.52 21.25
CA PRO A 100 12.21 -17.38 20.51
C PRO A 100 11.34 -16.21 21.02
N ARG A 101 11.34 -15.98 22.33
CA ARG A 101 10.57 -14.90 22.97
C ARG A 101 11.05 -13.52 22.52
N GLU A 102 12.35 -13.30 22.45
CA GLU A 102 12.93 -12.03 21.97
C GLU A 102 12.61 -11.81 20.48
N SER A 103 12.68 -12.86 19.67
CA SER A 103 12.33 -12.79 18.24
C SER A 103 10.88 -12.36 18.03
N VAL A 104 9.95 -12.96 18.78
CA VAL A 104 8.53 -12.58 18.74
C VAL A 104 8.33 -11.15 19.23
N ARG A 105 9.03 -10.74 20.30
CA ARG A 105 8.91 -9.37 20.83
C ARG A 105 9.41 -8.32 19.83
N ALA A 106 10.56 -8.53 19.22
CA ALA A 106 11.09 -7.63 18.19
C ALA A 106 10.13 -7.49 16.99
N ALA A 107 9.54 -8.61 16.56
CA ALA A 107 8.53 -8.61 15.50
C ALA A 107 7.25 -7.86 15.91
N GLN A 108 6.81 -7.97 17.18
CA GLN A 108 5.69 -7.20 17.71
C GLN A 108 5.98 -5.70 17.73
N ASP A 109 7.20 -5.30 18.11
CA ASP A 109 7.62 -3.90 18.11
C ASP A 109 7.61 -3.33 16.66
N MET A 110 8.06 -4.12 15.68
CA MET A 110 7.93 -3.78 14.26
C MET A 110 6.46 -3.66 13.82
N VAL A 111 5.60 -4.60 14.21
CA VAL A 111 4.15 -4.55 13.92
C VAL A 111 3.52 -3.26 14.46
N GLY A 112 3.87 -2.88 15.69
CA GLY A 112 3.44 -1.63 16.32
C GLY A 112 3.94 -0.41 15.54
N ALA A 113 5.23 -0.37 15.22
CA ALA A 113 5.85 0.73 14.49
C ALA A 113 5.34 0.87 13.04
N PHE A 114 4.94 -0.23 12.39
CA PHE A 114 4.26 -0.21 11.09
C PHE A 114 2.76 0.14 11.18
N GLY A 115 2.18 0.21 12.39
CA GLY A 115 0.74 0.44 12.58
C GLY A 115 -0.15 -0.73 12.16
N MET A 116 0.37 -1.96 12.23
CA MET A 116 -0.31 -3.17 11.71
C MET A 116 -1.02 -4.00 12.77
N SER A 117 -1.12 -3.52 14.01
CA SER A 117 -1.69 -4.28 15.14
C SER A 117 -3.11 -4.78 14.86
N GLY A 118 -3.93 -3.98 14.16
CA GLY A 118 -5.32 -4.33 13.81
C GLY A 118 -5.49 -5.24 12.59
N LEU A 119 -4.43 -5.59 11.87
CA LEU A 119 -4.53 -6.41 10.66
C LEU A 119 -4.85 -7.88 11.00
N ARG A 120 -5.86 -8.43 10.34
CA ARG A 120 -6.28 -9.84 10.48
C ARG A 120 -5.49 -10.80 9.58
N THR A 121 -4.87 -10.28 8.53
CA THR A 121 -4.05 -11.03 7.58
C THR A 121 -2.71 -10.32 7.37
N ALA A 122 -1.66 -11.09 7.07
CA ALA A 122 -0.37 -10.53 6.73
C ALA A 122 -0.49 -9.65 5.48
N PRO A 123 0.20 -8.49 5.43
CA PRO A 123 0.37 -7.74 4.19
C PRO A 123 0.89 -8.64 3.05
N ALA A 124 0.33 -8.49 1.86
CA ALA A 124 0.73 -9.32 0.72
C ALA A 124 2.13 -8.96 0.21
N LEU A 125 2.91 -9.98 -0.17
CA LEU A 125 4.22 -9.82 -0.82
C LEU A 125 4.12 -9.47 -2.31
N ALA A 126 2.94 -9.67 -2.91
CA ALA A 126 2.58 -9.22 -4.25
C ALA A 126 1.31 -8.38 -4.13
N SER A 127 1.38 -7.10 -4.48
CA SER A 127 0.26 -6.18 -4.39
C SER A 127 0.42 -5.02 -5.35
N LEU A 128 -0.68 -4.35 -5.70
CA LEU A 128 -0.63 -3.21 -6.59
C LEU A 128 0.06 -1.99 -5.97
N HIS A 129 0.16 -1.89 -4.64
CA HIS A 129 1.02 -0.86 -4.02
C HIS A 129 2.50 -1.13 -4.28
N ILE A 130 2.91 -2.40 -4.38
CA ILE A 130 4.29 -2.77 -4.73
C ILE A 130 4.56 -2.49 -6.20
N ASP A 131 3.57 -2.73 -7.06
CA ASP A 131 3.68 -2.47 -8.49
C ASP A 131 3.52 -0.98 -8.87
N GLY A 132 3.30 -0.08 -7.89
CA GLY A 132 3.04 1.34 -8.14
C GLY A 132 1.69 1.62 -8.85
N ARG A 133 0.73 0.69 -8.73
CA ARG A 133 -0.57 0.69 -9.42
C ARG A 133 -1.77 0.82 -8.47
N ALA A 134 -1.53 1.26 -7.24
CA ALA A 134 -2.55 1.55 -6.25
C ALA A 134 -2.22 2.80 -5.43
N ILE A 135 -3.26 3.44 -4.92
CA ILE A 135 -3.19 4.65 -4.11
C ILE A 135 -4.27 4.62 -3.04
N ASP A 136 -3.89 4.96 -1.82
CA ASP A 136 -4.81 5.14 -0.70
C ASP A 136 -5.10 6.62 -0.50
N MET A 137 -6.37 7.00 -0.60
CA MET A 137 -6.82 8.38 -0.52
C MET A 137 -7.98 8.53 0.47
N THR A 138 -7.87 9.48 1.40
CA THR A 138 -9.04 10.04 2.08
C THR A 138 -9.59 11.19 1.26
N ILE A 139 -10.84 11.11 0.84
CA ILE A 139 -11.50 12.12 0.01
C ILE A 139 -12.69 12.71 0.77
N SER A 140 -12.87 14.03 0.73
CA SER A 140 -14.00 14.72 1.37
C SER A 140 -14.35 16.05 0.70
N TRP A 141 -15.62 16.45 0.77
CA TRP A 141 -16.10 17.76 0.33
C TRP A 141 -17.40 18.14 1.05
N ARG A 142 -17.93 19.33 0.76
CA ARG A 142 -19.20 19.84 1.32
C ARG A 142 -20.16 20.20 0.19
N GLY A 143 -21.46 20.11 0.48
CA GLY A 143 -22.51 20.47 -0.47
C GLY A 143 -22.42 19.71 -1.79
N THR A 144 -23.20 20.13 -2.78
CA THR A 144 -23.15 19.59 -4.13
C THR A 144 -22.00 20.23 -4.90
N VAL A 145 -21.23 19.41 -5.61
CA VAL A 145 -20.09 19.85 -6.43
C VAL A 145 -20.24 19.31 -7.85
N ARG A 146 -19.58 19.97 -8.80
CA ARG A 146 -19.48 19.55 -10.20
C ARG A 146 -18.05 19.15 -10.49
N ILE A 147 -17.85 17.98 -11.08
CA ILE A 147 -16.56 17.44 -11.46
C ILE A 147 -16.61 17.01 -12.92
N ARG A 148 -15.50 17.15 -13.66
CA ARG A 148 -15.40 16.61 -15.01
C ARG A 148 -14.98 15.15 -14.99
N ASP A 149 -15.55 14.34 -15.88
CA ASP A 149 -15.03 13.01 -16.18
C ASP A 149 -13.86 13.07 -17.18
N ALA A 150 -13.28 11.91 -17.50
CA ALA A 150 -12.13 11.83 -18.41
C ALA A 150 -12.43 12.28 -19.85
N ALA A 151 -13.71 12.31 -20.26
CA ALA A 151 -14.15 12.84 -21.55
C ALA A 151 -14.45 14.35 -21.48
N GLY A 152 -14.27 14.98 -20.32
CA GLY A 152 -14.52 16.41 -20.09
C GLY A 152 -15.98 16.75 -19.81
N LYS A 153 -16.87 15.77 -19.70
CA LYS A 153 -18.28 15.98 -19.37
C LYS A 153 -18.44 16.32 -17.90
N GLU A 154 -19.26 17.31 -17.60
CA GLU A 154 -19.57 17.70 -16.22
C GLU A 154 -20.57 16.72 -15.57
N ILE A 155 -20.21 16.24 -14.39
CA ILE A 155 -21.01 15.35 -13.54
C ILE A 155 -21.30 16.06 -12.23
N VAL A 156 -22.58 16.12 -11.86
CA VAL A 156 -23.03 16.64 -10.57
C VAL A 156 -22.92 15.53 -9.51
N LEU A 157 -22.20 15.81 -8.43
CA LEU A 157 -22.14 14.95 -7.25
C LEU A 157 -23.14 15.48 -6.22
N ASP A 158 -24.34 14.91 -6.20
CA ASP A 158 -25.43 15.28 -5.28
C ASP A 158 -25.81 14.15 -4.30
N ARG A 159 -25.29 12.94 -4.50
CA ARG A 159 -25.51 11.80 -3.60
C ARG A 159 -24.58 11.84 -2.38
N LEU A 160 -24.94 11.04 -1.39
CA LEU A 160 -24.13 10.75 -0.20
C LEU A 160 -23.41 9.39 -0.37
N PRO A 161 -22.34 9.13 0.42
CA PRO A 161 -21.65 10.06 1.33
C PRO A 161 -20.80 11.09 0.56
N ARG A 162 -20.41 12.20 1.21
CA ARG A 162 -19.45 13.18 0.65
C ARG A 162 -18.01 12.72 0.86
N SER A 163 -17.68 11.56 0.31
CA SER A 163 -16.37 10.92 0.47
C SER A 163 -16.00 10.07 -0.75
N GLY A 164 -14.83 9.42 -0.73
CA GLY A 164 -14.41 8.46 -1.75
C GLY A 164 -15.34 7.24 -1.91
N MET A 165 -16.32 7.06 -1.02
CA MET A 165 -17.37 6.04 -1.15
C MET A 165 -18.62 6.53 -1.90
N ASN A 166 -18.61 7.75 -2.44
CA ASN A 166 -19.73 8.28 -3.21
C ASN A 166 -19.86 7.54 -4.56
N PRO A 167 -21.04 7.01 -4.91
CA PRO A 167 -21.21 6.22 -6.14
C PRO A 167 -20.96 7.04 -7.41
N GLN A 168 -21.29 8.33 -7.44
CA GLN A 168 -21.04 9.19 -8.59
C GLN A 168 -19.55 9.50 -8.75
N LEU A 169 -18.84 9.77 -7.66
CA LEU A 169 -17.38 9.96 -7.71
C LEU A 169 -16.65 8.67 -8.12
N ILE A 170 -17.12 7.52 -7.64
CA ILE A 170 -16.60 6.21 -8.05
C ILE A 170 -16.76 6.02 -9.56
N ALA A 171 -17.93 6.34 -10.12
CA ALA A 171 -18.16 6.29 -11.56
C ALA A 171 -17.23 7.25 -12.32
N VAL A 172 -17.02 8.48 -11.83
CA VAL A 172 -16.08 9.44 -12.42
C VAL A 172 -14.65 8.91 -12.39
N GLY A 173 -14.16 8.43 -11.24
CA GLY A 173 -12.81 7.87 -11.13
C GLY A 173 -12.58 6.71 -12.08
N ALA A 174 -13.60 5.87 -12.31
CA ALA A 174 -13.53 4.78 -13.27
C ALA A 174 -13.28 5.26 -14.72
N THR A 175 -13.80 6.42 -15.11
CA THR A 175 -13.52 6.99 -16.44
C THR A 175 -12.05 7.38 -16.64
N TYR A 176 -11.34 7.72 -15.57
CA TYR A 176 -9.90 7.99 -15.60
C TYR A 176 -9.05 6.71 -15.52
N GLY A 177 -9.66 5.54 -15.31
CA GLY A 177 -8.93 4.29 -15.02
C GLY A 177 -8.48 4.14 -13.56
N VAL A 178 -9.01 4.98 -12.65
CA VAL A 178 -8.74 4.91 -11.21
C VAL A 178 -9.94 4.26 -10.51
N ILE A 179 -9.86 2.96 -10.28
CA ILE A 179 -11.00 2.13 -9.89
C ILE A 179 -11.06 1.98 -8.37
N LYS A 180 -12.24 2.21 -7.78
CA LYS A 180 -12.48 2.03 -6.34
C LYS A 180 -12.37 0.56 -5.94
N PHE A 181 -11.83 0.31 -4.75
CA PHE A 181 -11.75 -1.05 -4.20
C PHE A 181 -13.10 -1.79 -4.16
N VAL A 182 -13.16 -2.97 -4.77
CA VAL A 182 -14.37 -3.81 -4.88
C VAL A 182 -14.84 -4.39 -3.54
N GLY A 183 -13.95 -4.53 -2.55
CA GLY A 183 -14.32 -4.99 -1.21
C GLY A 183 -15.03 -3.91 -0.36
N GLY A 184 -15.35 -2.76 -0.96
CA GLY A 184 -16.17 -1.71 -0.35
C GLY A 184 -15.58 -1.18 0.97
N SER A 185 -16.37 -1.20 2.03
CA SER A 185 -16.02 -0.63 3.33
C SER A 185 -14.89 -1.33 4.07
N SER A 186 -14.46 -2.51 3.63
CA SER A 186 -13.31 -3.22 4.22
C SER A 186 -11.97 -2.53 3.94
N ASP A 187 -11.91 -1.64 2.94
CA ASP A 187 -10.80 -0.73 2.70
C ASP A 187 -11.26 0.53 1.95
N LYS A 188 -11.82 1.48 2.73
CA LYS A 188 -12.39 2.71 2.18
C LYS A 188 -11.36 3.58 1.44
N PRO A 189 -10.12 3.75 1.92
CA PRO A 189 -9.13 4.58 1.22
C PRO A 189 -8.65 4.01 -0.12
N HIS A 190 -8.73 2.70 -0.35
CA HIS A 190 -8.06 2.03 -1.48
C HIS A 190 -8.69 2.32 -2.85
N TRP A 191 -7.85 2.73 -3.80
CA TRP A 191 -8.11 2.82 -5.25
C TRP A 191 -6.94 2.19 -6.01
N SER A 192 -7.20 1.63 -7.20
CA SER A 192 -6.14 1.03 -8.01
C SER A 192 -6.52 0.96 -9.49
N ALA A 193 -5.57 0.55 -10.32
CA ALA A 193 -5.81 0.32 -11.75
C ALA A 193 -6.88 -0.76 -12.04
N THR A 194 -7.23 -1.59 -11.04
CA THR A 194 -8.14 -2.74 -11.23
C THR A 194 -9.25 -2.84 -10.18
N GLY A 195 -9.28 -1.93 -9.21
CA GLY A 195 -10.21 -2.00 -8.07
C GLY A 195 -9.90 -3.12 -7.09
N ARG A 196 -8.75 -3.79 -7.21
CA ARG A 196 -8.28 -4.84 -6.28
C ARG A 196 -7.01 -4.40 -5.55
N LYS A 197 -6.62 -5.11 -4.49
CA LYS A 197 -5.33 -4.88 -3.78
C LYS A 197 -4.16 -5.60 -4.42
N THR A 198 -4.45 -6.69 -5.12
CA THR A 198 -3.50 -7.53 -5.84
C THR A 198 -4.07 -7.77 -7.24
N LEU A 199 -3.25 -8.25 -8.18
CA LEU A 199 -3.72 -8.61 -9.52
C LEU A 199 -4.70 -9.80 -9.52
N GLY A 200 -4.93 -10.44 -8.37
CA GLY A 200 -5.57 -11.75 -8.28
C GLY A 200 -4.58 -12.85 -8.67
N ARG A 201 -4.64 -14.00 -7.98
CA ARG A 201 -4.19 -15.27 -8.54
C ARG A 201 -5.09 -15.55 -9.76
N ASN A 202 -4.58 -15.99 -10.90
CA ASN A 202 -4.04 -17.33 -11.07
C ASN A 202 -2.66 -17.35 -11.73
N ALA A 203 -1.66 -17.72 -10.96
CA ALA A 203 -0.67 -18.72 -11.37
C ALA A 203 -0.54 -19.69 -10.20
#